data_AF-A0A1C6S3I4-F1
#
_entry.id   AF-A0A1C6S3I4-F1
#
_cell.length_a   1.000
_cell.length_b   1.000
_cell.length_c   1.000
_cell.angle_alpha   90.00
_cell.angle_beta   90.00
_cell.angle_gamma   90.00
#
_symmetry.space_group_name_H-M   'P 1'
#
loop_
_entity.id
_entity.type
_entity.pdbx_description
1 polymer ?
#
loop_
_entity_poly.entity_id
_entity_poly.type
_entity_poly.pdbx_seq_one_letter_code
_entity_poly.pdbx_strand_id
1 'polypeptide(L)'
;MPGDSLAVAVDDPEWTGEFLRWLRGDANLRSAALVGALEAAKAMVSAGIPGSRRIVADVLQRADEPGEALAYWTSRHGRAVPKPVKRGVADSLLRLYTERSLLKYDTASKGFRFGDVVDLVHPSADTTWRGDLFAHALDRRHHRDKPIPDSLPVLHRNVALRSAAVADPTVLLDADRLREAGMTWEDALSLAGDRVDRAKLWEALVPSMGYMALLRNLRNFDQAGVSDEVAATVAARLADPAEVARSRQMPMRFLSAYRAAPSLRWSHPLDRALTHALANVPSLPGRTLVMVDTSGSMTDTFSKDGTVRRWDAAVVFGVALAQRCARADVVSFSSTARSWGDPERAYTKVFPLRTGESLLRSIERWQAGGWFLGGGTATAAALRKHVGRHDRVVVLTDEQAGVGGDEVTRSVPATVPLYTWNLAGYRRGHAPSGVATGTCSGG
;
A
#
# COMPACT_ATOMS: atom_id res chain seq x y z
N MET A 1 16.04 15.97 1.83
CA MET A 1 17.10 15.71 0.83
C MET A 1 16.43 15.29 -0.49
N PRO A 2 16.16 16.20 -1.44
CA PRO A 2 15.79 15.83 -2.81
C PRO A 2 16.95 15.97 -3.82
N GLY A 3 18.14 16.42 -3.37
CA GLY A 3 19.27 16.74 -4.26
C GLY A 3 20.05 15.52 -4.76
N ASP A 4 20.42 14.60 -3.87
CA ASP A 4 21.39 13.54 -4.23
C ASP A 4 20.77 12.39 -5.03
N SER A 5 19.48 12.09 -4.85
CA SER A 5 18.83 11.01 -5.60
C SER A 5 18.64 11.31 -7.09
N LEU A 6 18.68 12.60 -7.48
CA LEU A 6 18.51 13.02 -8.87
C LEU A 6 19.83 13.03 -9.65
N ALA A 7 20.97 13.11 -8.95
CA ALA A 7 22.29 12.95 -9.56
C ALA A 7 22.43 11.52 -10.11
N VAL A 8 22.02 10.52 -9.33
CA VAL A 8 22.09 9.10 -9.73
C VAL A 8 21.27 8.80 -10.99
N ALA A 9 20.15 9.49 -11.22
CA ALA A 9 19.36 9.31 -12.45
C ALA A 9 20.11 9.75 -13.73
N VAL A 10 21.08 10.65 -13.59
CA VAL A 10 21.94 11.14 -14.67
C VAL A 10 23.25 10.35 -14.72
N ASP A 11 23.84 10.07 -13.56
CA ASP A 11 25.13 9.37 -13.43
C ASP A 11 25.01 7.86 -13.73
N ASP A 12 23.91 7.23 -13.32
CA ASP A 12 23.61 5.81 -13.55
C ASP A 12 22.11 5.60 -13.88
N PRO A 13 21.70 5.92 -15.13
CA PRO A 13 20.32 5.79 -15.57
C PRO A 13 19.84 4.32 -15.66
N GLU A 14 20.77 3.38 -15.87
CA GLU A 14 20.45 1.95 -15.93
C GLU A 14 20.07 1.44 -14.55
N TRP A 15 20.93 1.64 -13.55
CA TRP A 15 20.63 1.29 -12.16
C TRP A 15 19.36 1.97 -11.68
N THR A 16 19.17 3.25 -11.99
CA THR A 16 17.95 3.99 -11.62
C THR A 16 16.70 3.33 -12.20
N GLY A 17 16.74 2.92 -13.46
CA GLY A 17 15.63 2.22 -14.11
C GLY A 17 15.34 0.85 -13.49
N GLU A 18 16.38 0.08 -13.15
CA GLU A 18 16.24 -1.21 -12.47
C GLU A 18 15.69 -1.07 -11.06
N PHE A 19 16.21 -0.11 -10.29
CA PHE A 19 15.78 0.17 -8.94
C PHE A 19 14.30 0.58 -8.90
N LEU A 20 13.88 1.48 -9.79
CA LEU A 20 12.47 1.90 -9.88
C LEU A 20 11.54 0.76 -10.31
N ARG A 21 12.00 -0.11 -11.21
CA ARG A 21 11.27 -1.33 -11.60
C ARG A 21 11.13 -2.29 -10.41
N TRP A 22 12.19 -2.50 -9.66
CA TRP A 22 12.18 -3.31 -8.43
C TRP A 22 11.26 -2.72 -7.37
N LEU A 23 11.32 -1.40 -7.16
CA LEU A 23 10.44 -0.69 -6.22
C LEU A 23 8.97 -0.93 -6.58
N ARG A 24 8.61 -0.81 -7.86
CA ARG A 24 7.24 -1.00 -8.30
C ARG A 24 6.82 -2.47 -8.26
N GLY A 25 7.72 -3.37 -8.64
CA GLY A 25 7.51 -4.80 -8.75
C GLY A 25 7.62 -5.50 -7.40
N ASP A 26 8.84 -5.82 -6.98
CA ASP A 26 9.10 -6.70 -5.84
C ASP A 26 8.84 -6.01 -4.50
N ALA A 27 9.25 -4.75 -4.35
CA ALA A 27 8.98 -4.00 -3.13
C ALA A 27 7.50 -3.56 -3.01
N ASN A 28 6.74 -3.65 -4.11
CA ASN A 28 5.33 -3.30 -4.20
C ASN A 28 5.02 -1.84 -3.75
N LEU A 29 5.96 -0.92 -3.97
CA LEU A 29 5.86 0.50 -3.63
C LEU A 29 5.36 1.30 -4.85
N ARG A 30 4.06 1.57 -4.88
CA ARG A 30 3.41 2.30 -5.98
C ARG A 30 3.87 3.76 -6.09
N SER A 31 3.55 4.58 -5.08
CA SER A 31 3.69 6.03 -5.17
C SER A 31 5.14 6.47 -5.25
N ALA A 32 6.03 5.83 -4.49
CA ALA A 32 7.46 6.13 -4.50
C ALA A 32 8.09 5.81 -5.86
N ALA A 33 7.77 4.66 -6.46
CA ALA A 33 8.28 4.31 -7.79
C ALA A 33 7.75 5.25 -8.87
N LEU A 34 6.46 5.62 -8.81
CA LEU A 34 5.85 6.53 -9.78
C LEU A 34 6.50 7.92 -9.72
N VAL A 35 6.59 8.51 -8.52
CA VAL A 35 7.21 9.83 -8.32
C VAL A 35 8.68 9.78 -8.69
N GLY A 36 9.42 8.76 -8.24
CA GLY A 36 10.83 8.58 -8.56
C GLY A 36 11.09 8.50 -10.06
N ALA A 37 10.26 7.77 -10.81
CA ALA A 37 10.38 7.68 -12.26
C ALA A 37 10.15 9.01 -12.98
N LEU A 38 9.19 9.81 -12.53
CA LEU A 38 8.91 11.12 -13.13
C LEU A 38 10.00 12.13 -12.80
N GLU A 39 10.51 12.14 -11.57
CA GLU A 39 11.64 13.00 -11.21
C GLU A 39 12.94 12.58 -11.91
N ALA A 40 13.22 11.27 -12.02
CA ALA A 40 14.33 10.74 -12.81
C ALA A 40 14.19 11.12 -14.30
N ALA A 41 12.99 10.95 -14.87
CA ALA A 41 12.72 11.33 -16.25
C ALA A 41 12.95 12.83 -16.50
N LYS A 42 12.58 13.69 -15.54
CA LYS A 42 12.86 15.12 -15.61
C LYS A 42 14.37 15.39 -15.64
N ALA A 43 15.12 14.82 -14.69
CA ALA A 43 16.58 15.01 -14.60
C ALA A 43 17.28 14.56 -15.89
N MET A 44 16.95 13.37 -16.37
CA MET A 44 17.50 12.81 -17.60
C MET A 44 17.18 13.68 -18.83
N VAL A 45 15.94 14.14 -18.97
CA VAL A 45 15.55 15.03 -20.09
C VAL A 45 16.30 16.34 -20.04
N SER A 46 16.44 16.95 -18.85
CA SER A 46 17.20 18.19 -18.67
C SER A 46 18.70 18.02 -18.98
N ALA A 47 19.26 16.84 -18.72
CA ALA A 47 20.66 16.51 -19.00
C ALA A 47 20.91 15.94 -20.42
N GLY A 48 19.86 15.78 -21.24
CA GLY A 48 19.99 15.18 -22.58
C GLY A 48 20.26 13.66 -22.58
N ILE A 49 20.03 12.97 -21.46
CA ILE A 49 20.26 11.54 -21.30
C ILE A 49 19.03 10.74 -21.80
N PRO A 50 19.20 9.76 -22.71
CA PRO A 50 18.11 8.93 -23.20
C PRO A 50 17.68 7.88 -22.15
N GLY A 51 16.49 7.28 -22.33
CA GLY A 51 16.04 6.13 -21.52
C GLY A 51 14.82 6.40 -20.62
N SER A 52 14.51 7.67 -20.34
CA SER A 52 13.39 8.06 -19.48
C SER A 52 12.02 7.54 -19.92
N ARG A 53 11.80 7.33 -21.23
CA ARG A 53 10.58 6.69 -21.79
C ARG A 53 10.32 5.32 -21.17
N ARG A 54 11.35 4.46 -21.13
CA ARG A 54 11.24 3.09 -20.61
C ARG A 54 11.01 3.09 -19.10
N ILE A 55 11.72 3.95 -18.37
CA ILE A 55 11.57 4.11 -16.92
C ILE A 55 10.13 4.46 -16.56
N VAL A 56 9.53 5.43 -17.26
CA VAL A 56 8.13 5.82 -17.04
C VAL A 56 7.17 4.67 -17.38
N ALA A 57 7.37 3.98 -18.51
CA ALA A 57 6.51 2.87 -18.91
C ALA A 57 6.54 1.70 -17.91
N ASP A 58 7.72 1.34 -17.40
CA ASP A 58 7.94 0.16 -16.56
C ASP A 58 7.30 0.29 -15.16
N VAL A 59 7.21 1.52 -14.62
CA VAL A 59 6.61 1.76 -13.30
C VAL A 59 5.08 1.87 -13.33
N LEU A 60 4.49 2.09 -14.51
CA LEU A 60 3.04 2.17 -14.69
C LEU A 60 2.47 0.75 -14.84
N GLN A 61 1.76 0.28 -13.82
CA GLN A 61 1.23 -1.09 -13.74
C GLN A 61 -0.27 -1.15 -13.43
N ARG A 62 -0.94 -0.03 -13.15
CA ARG A 62 -2.41 0.04 -13.01
C ARG A 62 -3.01 1.11 -13.90
N ALA A 63 -4.22 0.87 -14.38
CA ALA A 63 -4.86 1.73 -15.37
C ALA A 63 -5.25 3.13 -14.85
N ASP A 64 -5.29 3.36 -13.54
CA ASP A 64 -5.45 4.70 -12.96
C ASP A 64 -4.13 5.49 -12.88
N GLU A 65 -2.98 4.81 -12.93
CA GLU A 65 -1.66 5.42 -12.73
C GLU A 65 -1.23 6.37 -13.87
N PRO A 66 -1.54 6.13 -15.17
CA PRO A 66 -1.27 7.10 -16.24
C PRO A 66 -1.86 8.49 -15.97
N GLY A 67 -3.10 8.54 -15.48
CA GLY A 67 -3.75 9.80 -15.09
C GLY A 67 -3.11 10.43 -13.86
N GLU A 68 -2.78 9.63 -12.84
CA GLU A 68 -2.06 10.10 -11.64
C GLU A 68 -0.66 10.65 -11.97
N ALA A 69 0.05 10.02 -12.90
CA ALA A 69 1.37 10.44 -13.37
C ALA A 69 1.32 11.83 -14.01
N LEU A 70 0.33 12.04 -14.89
CA LEU A 70 0.12 13.33 -15.56
C LEU A 70 -0.37 14.41 -14.58
N ALA A 71 -1.24 14.04 -13.63
CA ALA A 71 -1.66 14.95 -12.56
C ALA A 71 -0.45 15.39 -11.70
N TYR A 72 0.39 14.45 -11.29
CA TYR A 72 1.62 14.75 -10.57
C TYR A 72 2.51 15.69 -11.38
N TRP A 73 2.85 15.32 -12.62
CA TRP A 73 3.73 16.11 -13.47
C TRP A 73 3.21 17.54 -13.65
N THR A 74 1.93 17.68 -14.02
CA THR A 74 1.34 18.99 -14.29
C THR A 74 1.26 19.88 -13.05
N SER A 75 1.02 19.29 -11.87
CA SER A 75 1.02 20.02 -10.59
C SER A 75 2.43 20.46 -10.17
N ARG A 76 3.45 19.65 -10.46
CA ARG A 76 4.82 19.86 -9.94
C ARG A 76 5.73 20.63 -10.90
N HIS A 77 5.59 20.38 -12.19
CA HIS A 77 6.48 20.82 -13.26
C HIS A 77 5.78 21.64 -14.35
N GLY A 78 4.45 21.82 -14.26
CA GLY A 78 3.65 22.56 -15.22
C GLY A 78 3.16 21.73 -16.40
N ARG A 79 2.41 22.36 -17.31
CA ARG A 79 1.67 21.68 -18.40
C ARG A 79 2.55 21.15 -19.54
N ALA A 80 3.80 21.60 -19.63
CA ALA A 80 4.75 21.14 -20.64
C ALA A 80 5.30 19.75 -20.25
N VAL A 81 4.66 18.69 -20.74
CA VAL A 81 5.13 17.32 -20.54
C VAL A 81 6.12 16.94 -21.65
N PRO A 82 7.37 16.58 -21.34
CA PRO A 82 8.37 16.19 -22.33
C PRO A 82 7.97 14.98 -23.17
N LYS A 83 8.43 14.94 -24.42
CA LYS A 83 8.13 13.86 -25.38
C LYS A 83 8.46 12.46 -24.84
N PRO A 84 9.61 12.18 -24.19
CA PRO A 84 9.89 10.86 -23.64
C PRO A 84 8.90 10.42 -22.56
N VAL A 85 8.46 11.35 -21.70
CA VAL A 85 7.46 11.09 -20.64
C VAL A 85 6.11 10.76 -21.25
N LYS A 86 5.63 11.59 -22.21
CA LYS A 86 4.38 11.30 -22.94
C LYS A 86 4.41 9.93 -23.60
N ARG A 87 5.52 9.58 -24.27
CA ARG A 87 5.67 8.28 -24.93
C ARG A 87 5.71 7.12 -23.93
N GLY A 88 6.34 7.29 -22.77
CA GLY A 88 6.35 6.25 -21.73
C GLY A 88 4.95 5.99 -21.17
N VAL A 89 4.19 7.05 -20.94
CA VAL A 89 2.77 6.94 -20.56
C VAL A 89 1.97 6.25 -21.67
N ALA A 90 2.14 6.66 -22.94
CA ALA A 90 1.47 6.06 -24.09
C ALA A 90 1.74 4.55 -24.21
N ASP A 91 2.99 4.13 -24.02
CA ASP A 91 3.38 2.71 -24.08
C ASP A 91 2.67 1.88 -23.00
N SER A 92 2.51 2.44 -21.79
CA SER A 92 1.80 1.76 -20.70
C SER A 92 0.32 1.51 -21.03
N LEU A 93 -0.32 2.39 -21.82
CA LEU A 93 -1.74 2.26 -22.15
C LEU A 93 -2.03 0.98 -22.93
N LEU A 94 -1.08 0.51 -23.74
CA LEU A 94 -1.21 -0.71 -24.54
C LEU A 94 -1.42 -1.97 -23.66
N ARG A 95 -0.89 -1.95 -22.43
CA ARG A 95 -1.07 -3.03 -21.44
C ARG A 95 -2.19 -2.75 -20.45
N LEU A 96 -2.41 -1.48 -20.12
CA LEU A 96 -3.25 -1.10 -18.97
C LEU A 96 -4.69 -0.78 -19.36
N TYR A 97 -4.93 -0.28 -20.57
CA TYR A 97 -6.25 0.15 -21.00
C TYR A 97 -6.97 -1.01 -21.69
N THR A 98 -8.02 -1.47 -21.02
CA THR A 98 -8.96 -2.50 -21.44
C THR A 98 -10.38 -2.03 -21.18
N GLU A 99 -11.38 -2.67 -21.77
CA GLU A 99 -12.79 -2.36 -21.49
C GLU A 99 -13.11 -2.46 -19.99
N ARG A 100 -12.58 -3.48 -19.30
CA ARG A 100 -12.76 -3.66 -17.85
C ARG A 100 -12.10 -2.56 -17.04
N SER A 101 -10.90 -2.13 -17.41
CA SER A 101 -10.22 -1.05 -16.68
C SER A 101 -10.89 0.30 -16.92
N LEU A 102 -11.43 0.53 -18.12
CA LEU A 102 -12.23 1.71 -18.41
C LEU A 102 -13.46 1.76 -17.49
N LEU A 103 -14.24 0.67 -17.43
CA LEU A 103 -15.41 0.57 -16.54
C LEU A 103 -15.04 0.81 -15.06
N LYS A 104 -13.89 0.27 -14.61
CA LYS A 104 -13.46 0.33 -13.21
C LYS A 104 -12.84 1.66 -12.78
N TYR A 105 -12.04 2.29 -13.64
CA TYR A 105 -11.16 3.40 -13.22
C TYR A 105 -11.50 4.75 -13.86
N ASP A 106 -12.30 4.79 -14.93
CA ASP A 106 -12.69 6.03 -15.60
C ASP A 106 -13.91 6.68 -14.92
N THR A 107 -13.68 7.31 -13.76
CA THR A 107 -14.73 7.98 -12.96
C THR A 107 -14.61 9.50 -13.02
N ALA A 108 -15.73 10.21 -12.88
CA ALA A 108 -15.78 11.68 -12.86
C ALA A 108 -15.00 12.32 -11.71
N SER A 109 -14.70 11.56 -10.65
CA SER A 109 -13.91 12.01 -9.49
C SER A 109 -12.40 12.06 -9.75
N LYS A 110 -11.92 11.54 -10.88
CA LYS A 110 -10.49 11.55 -11.23
C LYS A 110 -10.11 12.86 -11.91
N GLY A 111 -8.98 13.45 -11.49
CA GLY A 111 -8.46 14.69 -12.09
C GLY A 111 -8.01 14.54 -13.55
N PHE A 112 -7.57 13.34 -13.94
CA PHE A 112 -7.34 12.95 -15.33
C PHE A 112 -8.14 11.67 -15.60
N ARG A 113 -9.07 11.74 -16.55
CA ARG A 113 -9.84 10.60 -17.04
C ARG A 113 -9.12 9.94 -18.21
N PHE A 114 -9.59 8.75 -18.61
CA PHE A 114 -8.92 7.99 -19.68
C PHE A 114 -8.82 8.79 -20.99
N GLY A 115 -9.89 9.51 -21.35
CA GLY A 115 -9.88 10.39 -22.52
C GLY A 115 -8.85 11.53 -22.41
N ASP A 116 -8.69 12.17 -21.23
CA ASP A 116 -7.68 13.22 -21.04
C ASP A 116 -6.25 12.67 -21.25
N VAL A 117 -6.00 11.45 -20.78
CA VAL A 117 -4.70 10.79 -20.97
C VAL A 117 -4.46 10.51 -22.45
N VAL A 118 -5.44 9.93 -23.15
CA VAL A 118 -5.36 9.63 -24.59
C VAL A 118 -5.12 10.91 -25.41
N ASP A 119 -5.86 11.99 -25.10
CA ASP A 119 -5.68 13.29 -25.75
C ASP A 119 -4.28 13.87 -25.55
N LEU A 120 -3.68 13.71 -24.36
CA LEU A 120 -2.40 14.34 -24.06
C LEU A 120 -1.21 13.61 -24.66
N VAL A 121 -1.28 12.27 -24.71
CA VAL A 121 -0.13 11.41 -25.08
C VAL A 121 -0.22 10.85 -26.49
N HIS A 122 -1.40 10.93 -27.13
CA HIS A 122 -1.66 10.46 -28.49
C HIS A 122 -1.10 9.05 -28.76
N PRO A 123 -1.59 8.02 -28.04
CA PRO A 123 -1.07 6.67 -28.18
C PRO A 123 -1.36 6.10 -29.58
N SER A 124 -0.44 5.31 -30.11
CA SER A 124 -0.68 4.55 -31.34
C SER A 124 -1.40 3.24 -31.01
N ALA A 125 -2.54 3.00 -31.67
CA ALA A 125 -3.23 1.70 -31.58
C ALA A 125 -2.54 0.68 -32.49
N ASP A 126 -2.30 -0.52 -31.96
CA ASP A 126 -1.75 -1.66 -32.70
C ASP A 126 -2.84 -2.54 -33.34
N THR A 127 -4.09 -2.31 -32.96
CA THR A 127 -5.25 -3.14 -33.26
C THR A 127 -6.49 -2.28 -33.38
N THR A 128 -7.46 -2.71 -34.21
CA THR A 128 -8.75 -2.02 -34.37
C THR A 128 -9.48 -1.89 -33.04
N TRP A 129 -9.58 -2.99 -32.28
CA TRP A 129 -10.16 -3.01 -30.93
C TRP A 129 -9.59 -1.91 -30.02
N ARG A 130 -8.28 -1.69 -30.04
CA ARG A 130 -7.63 -0.69 -29.18
C ARG A 130 -7.88 0.72 -29.68
N GLY A 131 -7.87 0.93 -30.99
CA GLY A 131 -8.25 2.20 -31.61
C GLY A 131 -9.67 2.60 -31.21
N ASP A 132 -10.60 1.66 -31.29
CA ASP A 132 -12.00 1.83 -30.89
C ASP A 132 -12.15 2.10 -29.40
N LEU A 133 -11.39 1.40 -28.54
CA LEU A 133 -11.38 1.65 -27.09
C LEU A 133 -10.90 3.08 -26.77
N PHE A 134 -9.84 3.55 -27.42
CA PHE A 134 -9.33 4.90 -27.23
C PHE A 134 -10.31 5.96 -27.76
N ALA A 135 -10.91 5.74 -28.93
CA ALA A 135 -11.94 6.60 -29.48
C ALA A 135 -13.16 6.67 -28.52
N HIS A 136 -13.62 5.53 -28.01
CA HIS A 136 -14.73 5.48 -27.06
C HIS A 136 -14.40 6.22 -25.75
N ALA A 137 -13.18 6.10 -25.22
CA ALA A 137 -12.74 6.84 -24.04
C ALA A 137 -12.73 8.37 -24.28
N LEU A 138 -12.34 8.81 -25.47
CA LEU A 138 -12.41 10.22 -25.88
C LEU A 138 -13.85 10.70 -26.01
N ASP A 139 -14.70 9.92 -26.68
CA ASP A 139 -16.11 10.27 -26.87
C ASP A 139 -16.84 10.38 -25.52
N ARG A 140 -16.58 9.46 -24.58
CA ARG A 140 -17.06 9.56 -23.18
C ARG A 140 -16.57 10.81 -22.45
N ARG A 141 -15.32 11.22 -22.69
CA ARG A 141 -14.72 12.38 -22.02
C ARG A 141 -15.27 13.71 -22.53
N HIS A 142 -15.54 13.77 -23.83
CA HIS A 142 -16.03 14.96 -24.53
C HIS A 142 -17.55 14.96 -24.71
N HIS A 143 -18.26 14.04 -24.05
CA HIS A 143 -19.72 13.91 -24.11
C HIS A 143 -20.26 13.81 -25.54
N ARG A 144 -19.56 13.06 -26.40
CA ARG A 144 -19.99 12.80 -27.77
C ARG A 144 -20.90 11.58 -27.77
N ASP A 145 -22.11 11.76 -28.24
CA ASP A 145 -23.13 10.70 -28.30
C ASP A 145 -22.92 9.79 -29.52
N LYS A 146 -21.87 8.97 -29.45
CA LYS A 146 -21.59 7.95 -30.46
C LYS A 146 -21.89 6.57 -29.91
N PRO A 147 -22.37 5.63 -30.76
CA PRO A 147 -22.59 4.26 -30.34
C PRO A 147 -21.27 3.62 -29.88
N ILE A 148 -21.39 2.64 -28.98
CA ILE A 148 -20.27 1.78 -28.61
C ILE A 148 -19.87 0.98 -29.85
N PRO A 149 -18.59 0.97 -30.26
CA PRO A 149 -18.12 0.13 -31.36
C PRO A 149 -18.34 -1.36 -31.09
N ASP A 150 -18.76 -2.11 -32.11
CA ASP A 150 -19.02 -3.57 -32.02
C ASP A 150 -17.81 -4.38 -31.54
N SER A 151 -16.60 -3.84 -31.75
CA SER A 151 -15.36 -4.43 -31.27
C SER A 151 -15.24 -4.44 -29.73
N LEU A 152 -16.11 -3.73 -28.98
CA LEU A 152 -16.07 -3.60 -27.53
C LEU A 152 -17.20 -4.41 -26.82
N PRO A 153 -17.15 -5.76 -26.84
CA PRO A 153 -18.24 -6.61 -26.38
C PRO A 153 -18.48 -6.55 -24.87
N VAL A 154 -17.45 -6.27 -24.05
CA VAL A 154 -17.61 -6.14 -22.60
C VAL A 154 -18.42 -4.89 -22.28
N LEU A 155 -18.18 -3.79 -23.01
CA LEU A 155 -18.98 -2.56 -22.85
C LEU A 155 -20.43 -2.78 -23.28
N HIS A 156 -20.68 -3.47 -24.39
CA HIS A 156 -22.04 -3.83 -24.80
C HIS A 156 -22.75 -4.70 -23.74
N ARG A 157 -22.09 -5.74 -23.24
CA ARG A 157 -22.64 -6.58 -22.15
C ARG A 157 -22.90 -5.76 -20.88
N ASN A 158 -22.03 -4.79 -20.56
CA ASN A 158 -22.23 -3.91 -19.42
C ASN A 158 -23.48 -3.06 -19.56
N VAL A 159 -23.66 -2.39 -20.69
CA VAL A 159 -24.86 -1.57 -20.95
C VAL A 159 -26.12 -2.43 -20.93
N ALA A 160 -26.09 -3.58 -21.61
CA ALA A 160 -27.23 -4.50 -21.63
C ALA A 160 -27.60 -4.99 -20.21
N LEU A 161 -26.60 -5.38 -19.40
CA LEU A 161 -26.83 -5.83 -18.03
C LEU A 161 -27.37 -4.70 -17.14
N ARG A 162 -26.85 -3.47 -17.27
CA ARG A 162 -27.37 -2.31 -16.51
C ARG A 162 -28.82 -2.03 -16.87
N SER A 163 -29.15 -2.00 -18.16
CA SER A 163 -30.53 -1.81 -18.62
C SER A 163 -31.46 -2.92 -18.14
N ALA A 164 -31.01 -4.18 -18.21
CA ALA A 164 -31.76 -5.32 -17.68
C ALA A 164 -31.97 -5.20 -16.16
N ALA A 165 -30.95 -4.79 -15.40
CA ALA A 165 -31.02 -4.63 -13.94
C ALA A 165 -31.94 -3.46 -13.49
N VAL A 166 -32.14 -2.46 -14.35
CA VAL A 166 -33.16 -1.43 -14.10
C VAL A 166 -34.55 -2.05 -14.13
N ALA A 167 -34.84 -2.87 -15.14
CA ALA A 167 -36.12 -3.55 -15.30
C ALA A 167 -36.35 -4.67 -14.29
N ASP A 168 -35.35 -5.54 -14.11
CA ASP A 168 -35.36 -6.68 -13.19
C ASP A 168 -33.98 -6.81 -12.52
N PRO A 169 -33.84 -6.36 -11.26
CA PRO A 169 -32.58 -6.45 -10.50
C PRO A 169 -32.07 -7.86 -10.26
N THR A 170 -32.91 -8.90 -10.37
CA THR A 170 -32.51 -10.28 -10.08
C THR A 170 -31.45 -10.80 -11.06
N VAL A 171 -31.31 -10.18 -12.24
CA VAL A 171 -30.23 -10.46 -13.18
C VAL A 171 -28.83 -10.20 -12.60
N LEU A 172 -28.73 -9.40 -11.53
CA LEU A 172 -27.48 -9.15 -10.80
C LEU A 172 -27.08 -10.33 -9.87
N LEU A 173 -27.92 -11.35 -9.73
CA LEU A 173 -27.60 -12.58 -9.00
C LEU A 173 -26.82 -13.59 -9.86
N ASP A 174 -26.64 -13.31 -11.14
CA ASP A 174 -25.87 -14.16 -12.06
C ASP A 174 -24.40 -13.71 -12.09
N ALA A 175 -23.56 -14.48 -11.40
CA ALA A 175 -22.12 -14.23 -11.28
C ALA A 175 -21.38 -14.22 -12.63
N ASP A 176 -21.81 -15.06 -13.58
CA ASP A 176 -21.19 -15.15 -14.89
C ASP A 176 -21.50 -13.91 -15.72
N ARG A 177 -22.77 -13.47 -15.72
CA ARG A 177 -23.18 -12.21 -16.36
C ARG A 177 -22.43 -11.01 -15.80
N LEU A 178 -22.30 -10.91 -14.48
CA LEU A 178 -21.53 -9.84 -13.83
C LEU A 178 -20.07 -9.82 -14.31
N ARG A 179 -19.42 -10.98 -14.35
CA ARG A 179 -18.01 -11.13 -14.78
C ARG A 179 -17.82 -10.80 -16.27
N GLU A 180 -18.73 -11.25 -17.11
CA GLU A 180 -18.69 -11.02 -18.56
C GLU A 180 -18.96 -9.56 -18.94
N ALA A 181 -19.82 -8.89 -18.17
CA ALA A 181 -20.12 -7.47 -18.26
C ALA A 181 -19.05 -6.58 -17.60
N GLY A 182 -18.05 -7.15 -16.92
CA GLY A 182 -17.07 -6.37 -16.16
C GLY A 182 -17.71 -5.51 -15.05
N MET A 183 -18.84 -5.96 -14.50
CA MET A 183 -19.55 -5.27 -13.44
C MET A 183 -18.73 -5.32 -12.14
N THR A 184 -18.60 -4.18 -11.46
CA THR A 184 -17.98 -4.13 -10.13
C THR A 184 -19.01 -4.48 -9.05
N TRP A 185 -18.55 -4.95 -7.89
CA TRP A 185 -19.46 -5.23 -6.77
C TRP A 185 -20.08 -3.93 -6.24
N GLU A 186 -19.34 -2.81 -6.29
CA GLU A 186 -19.85 -1.48 -5.95
C GLU A 186 -21.01 -1.08 -6.86
N ASP A 187 -20.85 -1.25 -8.19
CA ASP A 187 -21.91 -0.97 -9.17
C ASP A 187 -23.13 -1.87 -8.98
N ALA A 188 -22.91 -3.18 -8.79
CA ALA A 188 -23.98 -4.15 -8.63
C ALA A 188 -24.82 -3.84 -7.38
N LEU A 189 -24.17 -3.55 -6.24
CA LEU A 189 -24.87 -3.13 -5.02
C LEU A 189 -25.66 -1.83 -5.24
N SER A 190 -25.06 -0.85 -5.92
CA SER A 190 -25.71 0.43 -6.17
C SER A 190 -26.93 0.31 -7.09
N LEU A 191 -26.88 -0.57 -8.10
CA LEU A 191 -27.98 -0.79 -9.05
C LEU A 191 -29.12 -1.62 -8.45
N ALA A 192 -28.77 -2.62 -7.64
CA ALA A 192 -29.76 -3.43 -6.93
C ALA A 192 -30.57 -2.58 -5.94
N GLY A 193 -29.88 -1.70 -5.19
CA GLY A 193 -30.49 -0.98 -4.08
C GLY A 193 -31.11 -1.97 -3.08
N ASP A 194 -32.29 -1.65 -2.57
CA ASP A 194 -33.04 -2.53 -1.65
C ASP A 194 -33.99 -3.51 -2.38
N ARG A 195 -33.93 -3.58 -3.72
CA ARG A 195 -34.84 -4.40 -4.54
C ARG A 195 -34.44 -5.88 -4.63
N VAL A 196 -33.26 -6.23 -4.12
CA VAL A 196 -32.73 -7.61 -4.12
C VAL A 196 -32.29 -7.93 -2.70
N ASP A 197 -32.49 -9.19 -2.30
CA ASP A 197 -31.93 -9.68 -1.06
C ASP A 197 -30.41 -9.51 -1.04
N ARG A 198 -29.93 -8.82 -0.01
CA ARG A 198 -28.53 -8.40 0.06
C ARG A 198 -27.58 -9.56 0.31
N ALA A 199 -28.02 -10.61 1.01
CA ALA A 199 -27.22 -11.82 1.19
C ALA A 199 -27.00 -12.49 -0.16
N LYS A 200 -28.08 -12.79 -0.90
CA LYS A 200 -28.01 -13.44 -2.21
C LYS A 200 -27.14 -12.68 -3.20
N LEU A 201 -27.21 -11.34 -3.20
CA LEU A 201 -26.37 -10.52 -4.06
C LEU A 201 -24.88 -10.63 -3.71
N TRP A 202 -24.54 -10.60 -2.42
CA TRP A 202 -23.16 -10.84 -2.00
C TRP A 202 -22.68 -12.25 -2.34
N GLU A 203 -23.52 -13.26 -2.13
CA GLU A 203 -23.21 -14.65 -2.46
C GLU A 203 -22.92 -14.83 -3.97
N ALA A 204 -23.69 -14.17 -4.83
CA ALA A 204 -23.43 -14.14 -6.27
C ALA A 204 -22.11 -13.42 -6.64
N LEU A 205 -21.74 -12.37 -5.89
CA LEU A 205 -20.55 -11.56 -6.17
C LEU A 205 -19.26 -12.24 -5.72
N VAL A 206 -19.26 -12.91 -4.57
CA VAL A 206 -18.07 -13.50 -3.90
C VAL A 206 -17.16 -14.30 -4.83
N PRO A 207 -17.65 -15.18 -5.72
CA PRO A 207 -16.80 -15.94 -6.65
C PRO A 207 -15.94 -15.05 -7.56
N SER A 208 -16.47 -13.90 -7.99
CA SER A 208 -15.80 -12.96 -8.89
C SER A 208 -14.90 -11.94 -8.16
N MET A 209 -15.03 -11.84 -6.83
CA MET A 209 -14.31 -10.85 -6.04
C MET A 209 -12.82 -11.19 -5.93
N GLY A 210 -11.99 -10.17 -6.15
CA GLY A 210 -10.56 -10.24 -5.87
C GLY A 210 -10.28 -10.31 -4.37
N TYR A 211 -9.11 -10.85 -4.00
CA TYR A 211 -8.69 -11.07 -2.62
C TYR A 211 -8.90 -9.85 -1.71
N MET A 212 -8.49 -8.66 -2.17
CA MET A 212 -8.65 -7.41 -1.40
C MET A 212 -10.09 -6.95 -1.25
N ALA A 213 -10.95 -7.24 -2.24
CA ALA A 213 -12.36 -6.92 -2.15
C ALA A 213 -13.04 -7.80 -1.09
N LEU A 214 -12.67 -9.09 -1.01
CA LEU A 214 -13.13 -9.98 0.07
C LEU A 214 -12.70 -9.47 1.43
N LEU A 215 -11.39 -9.20 1.60
CA LEU A 215 -10.81 -8.76 2.86
C LEU A 215 -11.45 -7.47 3.40
N ARG A 216 -11.82 -6.54 2.51
CA ARG A 216 -12.44 -5.25 2.89
C ARG A 216 -13.93 -5.36 3.23
N ASN A 217 -14.61 -6.42 2.80
CA ASN A 217 -16.07 -6.55 2.89
C ASN A 217 -16.56 -7.58 3.91
N LEU A 218 -15.67 -8.17 4.72
CA LEU A 218 -16.04 -9.18 5.73
C LEU A 218 -17.19 -8.74 6.67
N ARG A 219 -17.12 -7.51 7.18
CA ARG A 219 -18.20 -6.93 8.00
C ARG A 219 -19.52 -6.81 7.22
N ASN A 220 -19.45 -6.46 5.94
CA ASN A 220 -20.63 -6.31 5.09
C ASN A 220 -21.27 -7.66 4.80
N PHE A 221 -20.47 -8.73 4.66
CA PHE A 221 -20.96 -10.10 4.53
C PHE A 221 -21.74 -10.54 5.77
N ASP A 222 -21.20 -10.30 6.97
CA ASP A 222 -21.89 -10.61 8.22
C ASP A 222 -23.18 -9.80 8.36
N GLN A 223 -23.14 -8.49 8.08
CA GLN A 223 -24.32 -7.61 8.18
C GLN A 223 -25.41 -7.97 7.18
N ALA A 224 -25.04 -8.45 5.99
CA ALA A 224 -26.00 -8.93 5.01
C ALA A 224 -26.57 -10.30 5.36
N GLY A 225 -25.90 -11.07 6.23
CA GLY A 225 -26.34 -12.42 6.59
C GLY A 225 -26.02 -13.47 5.52
N VAL A 226 -24.85 -13.39 4.87
CA VAL A 226 -24.42 -14.45 3.94
C VAL A 226 -24.37 -15.80 4.65
N SER A 227 -24.67 -16.87 3.92
CA SER A 227 -24.65 -18.25 4.41
C SER A 227 -23.27 -18.67 4.93
N ASP A 228 -23.27 -19.64 5.85
CA ASP A 228 -22.04 -20.20 6.41
C ASP A 228 -21.20 -20.91 5.33
N GLU A 229 -21.83 -21.47 4.29
CA GLU A 229 -21.14 -22.10 3.16
C GLU A 229 -20.31 -21.08 2.35
N VAL A 230 -20.93 -19.94 2.01
CA VAL A 230 -20.22 -18.85 1.33
C VAL A 230 -19.16 -18.23 2.24
N ALA A 231 -19.46 -18.05 3.52
CA ALA A 231 -18.49 -17.57 4.49
C ALA A 231 -17.27 -18.52 4.61
N ALA A 232 -17.50 -19.83 4.63
CA ALA A 232 -16.44 -20.84 4.64
C ALA A 232 -15.58 -20.78 3.37
N THR A 233 -16.18 -20.52 2.21
CA THR A 233 -15.46 -20.33 0.94
C THR A 233 -14.55 -19.10 1.00
N VAL A 234 -15.05 -17.98 1.53
CA VAL A 234 -14.24 -16.76 1.73
C VAL A 234 -13.11 -17.01 2.72
N ALA A 235 -13.41 -17.65 3.85
CA ALA A 235 -12.45 -18.01 4.89
C ALA A 235 -11.31 -18.90 4.35
N ALA A 236 -11.65 -19.92 3.54
CA ALA A 236 -10.68 -20.81 2.92
C ALA A 236 -9.72 -20.04 1.99
N ARG A 237 -10.25 -19.14 1.15
CA ARG A 237 -9.42 -18.30 0.27
C ARG A 237 -8.51 -17.35 1.03
N LEU A 238 -8.99 -16.73 2.11
CA LEU A 238 -8.19 -15.82 2.93
C LEU A 238 -7.08 -16.55 3.72
N ALA A 239 -7.32 -17.79 4.13
CA ALA A 239 -6.34 -18.59 4.87
C ALA A 239 -5.35 -19.35 3.96
N ASP A 240 -5.54 -19.32 2.64
CA ASP A 240 -4.69 -20.00 1.67
C ASP A 240 -3.33 -19.27 1.52
N PRO A 241 -2.18 -19.94 1.76
CA PRO A 241 -0.87 -19.30 1.69
C PRO A 241 -0.49 -18.82 0.27
N ALA A 242 -0.93 -19.50 -0.78
CA ALA A 242 -0.67 -19.10 -2.16
C ALA A 242 -1.51 -17.88 -2.56
N GLU A 243 -2.77 -17.81 -2.13
CA GLU A 243 -3.61 -16.61 -2.29
C GLU A 243 -3.02 -15.41 -1.53
N VAL A 244 -2.60 -15.61 -0.27
CA VAL A 244 -1.94 -14.58 0.55
C VAL A 244 -0.68 -14.06 -0.14
N ALA A 245 0.20 -14.95 -0.61
CA ALA A 245 1.42 -14.56 -1.32
C ALA A 245 1.12 -13.79 -2.61
N ARG A 246 0.18 -14.28 -3.43
CA ARG A 246 -0.24 -13.63 -4.69
C ARG A 246 -0.88 -12.27 -4.45
N SER A 247 -1.60 -12.10 -3.34
CA SER A 247 -2.27 -10.86 -2.97
C SER A 247 -1.30 -9.72 -2.61
N ARG A 248 -0.06 -10.06 -2.26
CA ARG A 248 0.99 -9.14 -1.75
C ARG A 248 0.50 -8.25 -0.60
N GLN A 249 -0.48 -8.71 0.16
CA GLN A 249 -0.98 -8.00 1.33
C GLN A 249 0.01 -8.13 2.48
N MET A 250 0.26 -7.01 3.15
CA MET A 250 1.12 -6.94 4.32
C MET A 250 0.33 -7.20 5.60
N PRO A 251 0.98 -7.66 6.70
CA PRO A 251 0.31 -8.04 7.96
C PRO A 251 -0.69 -7.00 8.50
N MET A 252 -0.39 -5.71 8.34
CA MET A 252 -1.27 -4.62 8.77
C MET A 252 -2.68 -4.71 8.17
N ARG A 253 -2.80 -5.13 6.91
CA ARG A 253 -4.10 -5.21 6.22
C ARG A 253 -5.00 -6.28 6.82
N PHE A 254 -4.43 -7.40 7.21
CA PHE A 254 -5.15 -8.47 7.91
C PHE A 254 -5.55 -8.06 9.32
N LEU A 255 -4.68 -7.34 10.03
CA LEU A 255 -5.02 -6.80 11.35
C LEU A 255 -6.18 -5.79 11.27
N SER A 256 -6.16 -4.88 10.29
CA SER A 256 -7.27 -3.95 10.08
C SER A 256 -8.58 -4.68 9.79
N ALA A 257 -8.55 -5.75 8.98
CA ALA A 257 -9.73 -6.56 8.69
C ALA A 257 -10.24 -7.30 9.94
N TYR A 258 -9.34 -7.87 10.74
CA TYR A 258 -9.68 -8.56 12.00
C TYR A 258 -10.40 -7.63 12.97
N ARG A 259 -9.92 -6.40 13.11
CA ARG A 259 -10.56 -5.38 13.96
C ARG A 259 -11.90 -4.90 13.40
N ALA A 260 -12.03 -4.81 12.08
CA ALA A 260 -13.24 -4.34 11.43
C ALA A 260 -14.37 -5.38 11.39
N ALA A 261 -14.04 -6.67 11.44
CA ALA A 261 -14.98 -7.78 11.37
C ALA A 261 -14.73 -8.80 12.51
N PRO A 262 -15.14 -8.48 13.76
CA PRO A 262 -14.81 -9.26 14.95
C PRO A 262 -15.57 -10.60 15.08
N SER A 263 -16.25 -11.05 14.02
CA SER A 263 -16.95 -12.33 14.00
C SER A 263 -15.96 -13.50 14.05
N LEU A 264 -16.30 -14.54 14.81
CA LEU A 264 -15.52 -15.78 14.91
C LEU A 264 -15.34 -16.49 13.56
N ARG A 265 -16.24 -16.24 12.60
CA ARG A 265 -16.14 -16.72 11.20
C ARG A 265 -14.80 -16.31 10.56
N TRP A 266 -14.29 -15.13 10.91
CA TRP A 266 -13.10 -14.56 10.26
C TRP A 266 -11.85 -14.60 11.13
N SER A 267 -11.99 -14.71 12.46
CA SER A 267 -10.86 -14.60 13.39
C SER A 267 -9.73 -15.59 13.09
N HIS A 268 -10.05 -16.88 12.97
CA HIS A 268 -9.04 -17.91 12.70
C HIS A 268 -8.45 -17.82 11.27
N PRO A 269 -9.26 -17.67 10.21
CA PRO A 269 -8.74 -17.42 8.86
C PRO A 269 -7.81 -16.21 8.76
N LEU A 270 -8.16 -15.10 9.42
CA LEU A 270 -7.35 -13.87 9.41
C LEU A 270 -6.05 -14.01 10.20
N ASP A 271 -6.06 -14.73 11.33
CA ASP A 271 -4.84 -15.08 12.08
C ASP A 271 -3.88 -15.91 11.23
N ARG A 272 -4.41 -16.91 10.51
CA ARG A 272 -3.63 -17.70 9.55
C ARG A 272 -3.09 -16.85 8.41
N ALA A 273 -3.94 -16.02 7.79
CA ALA A 273 -3.55 -15.14 6.69
C ALA A 273 -2.42 -14.18 7.10
N LEU A 274 -2.53 -13.63 8.32
CA LEU A 274 -1.55 -12.73 8.90
C LEU A 274 -0.21 -13.44 9.17
N THR A 275 -0.25 -14.68 9.66
CA THR A 275 0.94 -15.54 9.77
C THR A 275 1.56 -15.85 8.41
N HIS A 276 0.75 -16.21 7.40
CA HIS A 276 1.24 -16.45 6.04
C HIS A 276 1.85 -15.19 5.41
N ALA A 277 1.32 -14.00 5.71
CA ALA A 277 1.85 -12.73 5.23
C ALA A 277 3.27 -12.43 5.77
N LEU A 278 3.71 -13.06 6.87
CA LEU A 278 5.10 -12.98 7.33
C LEU A 278 6.09 -13.58 6.34
N ALA A 279 5.65 -14.48 5.44
CA ALA A 279 6.50 -14.97 4.35
C ALA A 279 6.97 -13.86 3.42
N ASN A 280 6.22 -12.77 3.32
CA ASN A 280 6.57 -11.58 2.53
C ASN A 280 7.57 -10.66 3.27
N VAL A 281 7.90 -10.95 4.53
CA VAL A 281 8.89 -10.20 5.32
C VAL A 281 10.24 -10.90 5.23
N PRO A 282 11.32 -10.19 4.82
CA PRO A 282 12.65 -10.79 4.70
C PRO A 282 13.14 -11.43 5.99
N SER A 283 13.83 -12.57 5.88
CA SER A 283 14.51 -13.18 7.02
C SER A 283 15.88 -12.52 7.24
N LEU A 284 16.16 -12.08 8.47
CA LEU A 284 17.42 -11.39 8.78
C LEU A 284 18.35 -12.28 9.61
N PRO A 285 19.60 -12.53 9.15
CA PRO A 285 20.57 -13.29 9.92
C PRO A 285 21.15 -12.46 11.07
N GLY A 286 21.77 -13.15 12.03
CA GLY A 286 22.37 -12.53 13.20
C GLY A 286 21.34 -12.15 14.27
N ARG A 287 21.73 -11.23 15.15
CA ARG A 287 20.95 -10.72 16.27
C ARG A 287 20.51 -9.29 16.03
N THR A 288 19.20 -9.07 16.03
CA THR A 288 18.58 -7.76 15.80
C THR A 288 18.02 -7.20 17.09
N LEU A 289 18.34 -5.94 17.42
CA LEU A 289 17.59 -5.19 18.43
C LEU A 289 16.46 -4.44 17.73
N VAL A 290 15.21 -4.72 18.10
CA VAL A 290 14.02 -3.99 17.62
C VAL A 290 13.48 -3.12 18.75
N MET A 291 13.54 -1.81 18.56
CA MET A 291 13.06 -0.82 19.50
C MET A 291 11.76 -0.20 18.99
N VAL A 292 10.70 -0.35 19.77
CA VAL A 292 9.35 0.15 19.46
C VAL A 292 9.02 1.30 20.38
N ASP A 293 8.85 2.48 19.82
CA ASP A 293 8.43 3.67 20.55
C ASP A 293 6.95 3.54 20.94
N THR A 294 6.65 3.74 22.23
CA THR A 294 5.28 3.76 22.78
C THR A 294 5.02 5.00 23.63
N SER A 295 5.73 6.08 23.33
CA SER A 295 5.49 7.42 23.88
C SER A 295 4.09 7.96 23.56
N GLY A 296 3.70 9.05 24.20
CA GLY A 296 2.37 9.66 24.03
C GLY A 296 2.06 10.05 22.59
N SER A 297 3.04 10.54 21.83
CA SER A 297 2.87 10.97 20.43
C SER A 297 2.58 9.82 19.46
N MET A 298 2.96 8.59 19.85
CA MET A 298 2.63 7.37 19.10
C MET A 298 1.13 7.00 19.18
N THR A 299 0.35 7.66 20.04
CA THR A 299 -1.12 7.49 20.10
C THR A 299 -1.86 8.23 18.99
N ASP A 300 -1.20 9.13 18.27
CA ASP A 300 -1.76 9.83 17.11
C ASP A 300 -2.25 8.86 16.03
N THR A 301 -3.32 9.25 15.35
CA THR A 301 -3.94 8.47 14.28
C THR A 301 -3.09 8.46 13.02
N PHE A 302 -2.85 7.25 12.50
CA PHE A 302 -2.06 6.99 11.29
C PHE A 302 -2.95 6.88 10.04
N SER A 303 -4.18 6.39 10.17
CA SER A 303 -5.14 6.29 9.05
C SER A 303 -6.11 7.48 9.00
N LYS A 304 -6.52 7.86 7.78
CA LYS A 304 -7.54 8.92 7.55
C LYS A 304 -8.90 8.62 8.20
N ASP A 305 -9.21 7.35 8.45
CA ASP A 305 -10.45 6.89 9.09
C ASP A 305 -10.31 6.65 10.60
N GLY A 306 -9.12 6.90 11.16
CA GLY A 306 -8.86 6.85 12.58
C GLY A 306 -8.71 5.44 13.20
N THR A 307 -8.80 4.38 12.39
CA THR A 307 -8.83 2.98 12.85
C THR A 307 -7.45 2.40 13.21
N VAL A 308 -6.36 3.03 12.78
CA VAL A 308 -4.98 2.60 13.02
C VAL A 308 -4.19 3.74 13.64
N ARG A 309 -3.57 3.52 14.79
CA ARG A 309 -2.67 4.49 15.48
C ARG A 309 -1.22 4.27 15.03
N ARG A 310 -0.33 5.26 15.20
CA ARG A 310 1.09 5.11 14.82
C ARG A 310 1.76 3.92 15.51
N TRP A 311 1.43 3.67 16.77
CA TRP A 311 1.93 2.49 17.48
C TRP A 311 1.43 1.18 16.88
N ASP A 312 0.26 1.12 16.25
CA ASP A 312 -0.20 -0.12 15.61
C ASP A 312 0.78 -0.51 14.51
N ALA A 313 1.19 0.46 13.68
CA ALA A 313 2.21 0.26 12.66
C ALA A 313 3.55 -0.15 13.26
N ALA A 314 3.99 0.53 14.32
CA ALA A 314 5.24 0.23 15.00
C ALA A 314 5.27 -1.19 15.60
N VAL A 315 4.23 -1.58 16.35
CA VAL A 315 4.16 -2.88 17.01
C VAL A 315 4.01 -4.00 16.00
N VAL A 316 3.11 -3.85 15.01
CA VAL A 316 2.94 -4.87 13.96
C VAL A 316 4.23 -5.08 13.19
N PHE A 317 4.86 -4.00 12.72
CA PHE A 317 6.10 -4.10 11.96
C PHE A 317 7.25 -4.65 12.82
N GLY A 318 7.41 -4.14 14.04
CA GLY A 318 8.49 -4.53 14.94
C GLY A 318 8.41 -6.00 15.35
N VAL A 319 7.21 -6.47 15.73
CA VAL A 319 7.01 -7.88 16.11
C VAL A 319 7.11 -8.78 14.88
N ALA A 320 6.54 -8.39 13.73
CA ALA A 320 6.65 -9.16 12.48
C ALA A 320 8.11 -9.33 12.04
N LEU A 321 8.89 -8.24 12.07
CA LEU A 321 10.31 -8.26 11.74
C LEU A 321 11.08 -9.17 12.72
N ALA A 322 10.81 -9.02 14.01
CA ALA A 322 11.50 -9.77 15.04
C ALA A 322 11.24 -11.29 14.93
N GLN A 323 10.02 -11.69 14.58
CA GLN A 323 9.66 -13.09 14.30
C GLN A 323 10.37 -13.67 13.06
N ARG A 324 10.89 -12.82 12.16
CA ARG A 324 11.64 -13.20 10.95
C ARG A 324 13.15 -13.10 11.11
N CYS A 325 13.63 -12.55 12.21
CA CYS A 325 15.04 -12.52 12.54
C CYS A 325 15.48 -13.88 13.08
N ALA A 326 16.72 -14.28 12.80
CA ALA A 326 17.31 -15.49 13.38
C ALA A 326 17.37 -15.39 14.92
N ARG A 327 17.68 -14.20 15.45
CA ARG A 327 17.55 -13.82 16.85
C ARG A 327 17.09 -12.38 16.94
N ALA A 328 16.11 -12.07 17.79
CA ALA A 328 15.69 -10.71 18.03
C ALA A 328 15.38 -10.44 19.50
N ASP A 329 15.77 -9.24 19.94
CA ASP A 329 15.33 -8.65 21.19
C ASP A 329 14.36 -7.53 20.87
N VAL A 330 13.15 -7.60 21.41
CA VAL A 330 12.11 -6.59 21.19
C VAL A 330 11.92 -5.78 22.46
N VAL A 331 12.02 -4.46 22.34
CA VAL A 331 11.96 -3.55 23.48
C VAL A 331 10.94 -2.46 23.19
N SER A 332 9.95 -2.34 24.07
CA SER A 332 9.14 -1.12 24.16
C SER A 332 9.93 -0.05 24.88
N PHE A 333 9.95 1.17 24.34
CA PHE A 333 10.60 2.30 24.99
C PHE A 333 9.74 3.57 24.98
N SER A 334 9.98 4.42 25.96
CA SER A 334 9.50 5.79 26.08
C SER A 334 10.41 6.55 27.08
N SER A 335 9.96 7.70 27.57
CA SER A 335 10.58 8.47 28.65
C SER A 335 9.78 8.38 29.94
N THR A 336 10.47 8.48 31.08
CA THR A 336 9.82 8.72 32.38
C THR A 336 9.15 10.09 32.47
N ALA A 337 9.52 11.03 31.61
CA ALA A 337 8.92 12.37 31.58
C ALA A 337 7.44 12.31 31.18
N ARG A 338 6.57 12.86 32.02
CA ARG A 338 5.11 12.95 31.78
C ARG A 338 4.67 14.38 31.52
N SER A 339 5.41 15.35 32.05
CA SER A 339 5.15 16.78 31.96
C SER A 339 6.42 17.55 31.55
N TRP A 340 6.23 18.78 31.07
CA TRP A 340 7.35 19.66 30.74
C TRP A 340 8.18 19.98 31.99
N GLY A 341 9.49 19.74 31.93
CA GLY A 341 10.42 19.91 33.04
C GLY A 341 10.75 18.63 33.84
N ASP A 342 10.06 17.52 33.57
CA ASP A 342 10.41 16.22 34.18
C ASP A 342 11.78 15.73 33.69
N PRO A 343 12.58 15.06 34.55
CA PRO A 343 13.83 14.46 34.12
C PRO A 343 13.58 13.34 33.09
N GLU A 344 14.16 13.50 31.90
CA GLU A 344 14.08 12.54 30.82
C GLU A 344 15.02 11.35 31.06
N ARG A 345 14.44 10.19 31.44
CA ARG A 345 15.15 8.92 31.57
C ARG A 345 14.49 7.86 30.73
N ALA A 346 15.26 6.87 30.28
CA ALA A 346 14.73 5.76 29.50
C ALA A 346 13.74 4.92 30.32
N TYR A 347 12.47 4.93 29.94
CA TYR A 347 11.48 3.99 30.42
C TYR A 347 11.35 2.87 29.38
N THR A 348 11.67 1.64 29.77
CA THR A 348 11.79 0.52 28.82
C THR A 348 11.25 -0.78 29.38
N LYS A 349 10.67 -1.61 28.51
CA LYS A 349 10.15 -2.93 28.86
C LYS A 349 10.44 -3.92 27.74
N VAL A 350 11.16 -4.99 28.05
CA VAL A 350 11.44 -6.07 27.09
C VAL A 350 10.16 -6.84 26.80
N PHE A 351 9.88 -7.12 25.54
CA PHE A 351 8.79 -7.98 25.09
C PHE A 351 9.35 -9.37 24.78
N PRO A 352 9.02 -10.40 25.59
CA PRO A 352 9.54 -11.74 25.35
C PRO A 352 8.83 -12.34 24.15
N LEU A 353 9.56 -12.62 23.06
CA LEU A 353 9.03 -13.37 21.93
C LEU A 353 8.82 -14.84 22.33
N ARG A 354 7.78 -15.47 21.76
CA ARG A 354 7.45 -16.87 21.99
C ARG A 354 7.52 -17.61 20.67
N THR A 355 8.27 -18.71 20.63
CA THR A 355 8.34 -19.58 19.45
C THR A 355 6.96 -20.12 19.11
N GLY A 356 6.53 -19.98 17.86
CA GLY A 356 5.24 -20.47 17.38
C GLY A 356 4.02 -19.63 17.76
N GLU A 357 4.18 -18.51 18.49
CA GLU A 357 3.08 -17.58 18.76
C GLU A 357 2.70 -16.83 17.47
N SER A 358 1.41 -16.80 17.13
CA SER A 358 0.95 -16.02 15.98
C SER A 358 1.18 -14.53 16.22
N LEU A 359 1.47 -13.77 15.17
CA LEU A 359 1.68 -12.32 15.29
C LEU A 359 0.44 -11.62 15.88
N LEU A 360 -0.78 -12.09 15.57
CA LEU A 360 -2.00 -11.54 16.19
C LEU A 360 -1.97 -11.73 17.72
N ARG A 361 -1.64 -12.92 18.21
CA ARG A 361 -1.52 -13.18 19.65
C ARG A 361 -0.41 -12.37 20.30
N SER A 362 0.73 -12.20 19.62
CA SER A 362 1.79 -11.32 20.12
C SER A 362 1.32 -9.86 20.25
N ILE A 363 0.53 -9.35 19.30
CA ILE A 363 -0.04 -8.00 19.35
C ILE A 363 -1.07 -7.88 20.48
N GLU A 364 -1.97 -8.85 20.64
CA GLU A 364 -2.94 -8.87 21.75
C GLU A 364 -2.23 -8.89 23.12
N ARG A 365 -1.17 -9.70 23.25
CA ARG A 365 -0.35 -9.73 24.46
C ARG A 365 0.35 -8.41 24.72
N TRP A 366 0.90 -7.78 23.68
CA TRP A 366 1.50 -6.44 23.80
C TRP A 366 0.50 -5.43 24.38
N GLN A 367 -0.73 -5.45 23.85
CA GLN A 367 -1.81 -4.57 24.30
C GLN A 367 -2.25 -4.84 25.73
N ALA A 368 -2.49 -6.11 26.08
CA ALA A 368 -2.99 -6.48 27.40
C ALA A 368 -1.91 -6.44 28.50
N GLY A 369 -0.64 -6.66 28.16
CA GLY A 369 0.42 -6.83 29.16
C GLY A 369 1.24 -5.58 29.46
N GLY A 370 0.73 -4.38 29.13
CA GLY A 370 1.30 -3.11 29.57
C GLY A 370 2.66 -2.80 28.95
N TRP A 371 2.83 -3.03 27.64
CA TRP A 371 3.97 -2.54 26.86
C TRP A 371 3.72 -1.16 26.25
N PHE A 372 2.57 -0.53 26.49
CA PHE A 372 2.34 0.89 26.25
C PHE A 372 2.80 1.71 27.45
N LEU A 373 3.98 2.30 27.32
CA LEU A 373 4.63 2.98 28.44
C LEU A 373 4.15 4.43 28.60
N GLY A 374 3.85 5.12 27.49
CA GLY A 374 3.46 6.54 27.47
C GLY A 374 4.59 7.48 27.92
N GLY A 375 4.28 8.77 28.11
CA GLY A 375 5.28 9.79 28.44
C GLY A 375 6.00 10.34 27.20
N GLY A 376 7.18 10.95 27.40
CA GLY A 376 8.04 11.47 26.32
C GLY A 376 8.84 10.39 25.57
N THR A 377 9.89 10.81 24.84
CA THR A 377 10.65 9.94 23.92
C THR A 377 12.16 10.02 24.17
N ALA A 378 12.71 9.03 24.90
CA ALA A 378 14.11 8.97 25.29
C ALA A 378 14.94 7.95 24.47
N THR A 379 15.00 8.10 23.14
CA THR A 379 15.59 7.13 22.20
C THR A 379 17.05 6.79 22.52
N ALA A 380 17.92 7.80 22.67
CA ALA A 380 19.35 7.60 22.89
C ALA A 380 19.63 6.88 24.22
N ALA A 381 18.92 7.26 25.29
CA ALA A 381 19.05 6.60 26.59
C ALA A 381 18.56 5.15 26.57
N ALA A 382 17.48 4.86 25.82
CA ALA A 382 16.98 3.50 25.67
C ALA A 382 17.95 2.63 24.84
N LEU A 383 18.56 3.19 23.78
CA LEU A 383 19.59 2.51 23.00
C LEU A 383 20.79 2.14 23.88
N ARG A 384 21.35 3.09 24.63
CA ARG A 384 22.49 2.82 25.53
C ARG A 384 22.23 1.71 26.54
N LYS A 385 20.97 1.52 26.95
CA LYS A 385 20.57 0.49 27.91
C LYS A 385 20.49 -0.92 27.30
N HIS A 386 20.10 -1.03 26.03
CA HIS A 386 19.77 -2.31 25.40
C HIS A 386 20.73 -2.74 24.30
N VAL A 387 21.48 -1.80 23.70
CA VAL A 387 22.52 -2.14 22.74
C VAL A 387 23.59 -2.97 23.44
N GLY A 388 24.09 -3.98 22.73
CA GLY A 388 24.94 -5.03 23.27
C GLY A 388 25.58 -5.78 22.11
N ARG A 389 25.62 -7.11 22.16
CA ARG A 389 26.12 -7.95 21.06
C ARG A 389 25.08 -8.12 19.94
N HIS A 390 24.57 -7.00 19.40
CA HIS A 390 23.62 -6.97 18.29
C HIS A 390 24.38 -6.69 16.99
N ASP A 391 23.98 -7.37 15.92
CA ASP A 391 24.52 -7.16 14.58
C ASP A 391 23.84 -5.99 13.87
N ARG A 392 22.63 -5.62 14.32
CA ARG A 392 21.86 -4.49 13.78
C ARG A 392 20.85 -3.95 14.79
N VAL A 393 20.50 -2.68 14.64
CA VAL A 393 19.47 -2.01 15.44
C VAL A 393 18.40 -1.42 14.53
N VAL A 394 17.13 -1.65 14.88
CA VAL A 394 15.95 -1.11 14.20
C VAL A 394 15.12 -0.31 15.20
N VAL A 395 14.90 0.97 14.93
CA VAL A 395 14.12 1.88 15.76
C VAL A 395 12.86 2.30 15.01
N LEU A 396 11.70 2.09 15.62
CA LEU A 396 10.39 2.46 15.10
C LEU A 396 9.82 3.57 15.97
N THR A 397 9.74 4.80 15.43
CA THR A 397 9.37 6.01 16.18
C THR A 397 8.74 7.04 15.24
N ASP A 398 8.15 8.09 15.80
CA ASP A 398 7.75 9.29 15.05
C ASP A 398 8.82 10.40 15.09
N GLU A 399 9.98 10.11 15.66
CA GLU A 399 11.16 10.99 15.74
C GLU A 399 10.96 12.31 16.51
N GLN A 400 9.96 12.39 17.39
CA GLN A 400 9.78 13.57 18.26
C GLN A 400 10.74 13.66 19.45
N ALA A 401 11.88 12.96 19.41
CA ALA A 401 12.86 13.01 20.51
C ALA A 401 13.35 14.46 20.70
N GLY A 402 13.22 14.99 21.92
CA GLY A 402 13.63 16.37 22.27
C GLY A 402 15.14 16.62 22.22
N VAL A 403 15.93 15.62 21.82
CA VAL A 403 17.40 15.63 21.86
C VAL A 403 17.96 15.36 20.46
N GLY A 404 18.99 16.14 20.10
CA GLY A 404 19.54 16.20 18.74
C GLY A 404 20.01 14.85 18.17
N GLY A 405 19.85 14.70 16.85
CA GLY A 405 20.07 13.45 16.16
C GLY A 405 21.45 12.80 16.30
N ASP A 406 22.49 13.62 16.50
CA ASP A 406 23.86 13.16 16.72
C ASP A 406 24.03 12.33 18.01
N GLU A 407 23.14 12.46 18.99
CA GLU A 407 23.17 11.65 20.21
C GLU A 407 22.67 10.22 19.97
N VAL A 408 21.70 10.04 19.07
CA VAL A 408 21.14 8.72 18.75
C VAL A 408 22.17 7.86 18.03
N THR A 409 22.82 8.39 16.99
CA THR A 409 23.85 7.66 16.24
C THR A 409 25.05 7.28 17.13
N ARG A 410 25.46 8.16 18.06
CA ARG A 410 26.54 7.88 19.02
C ARG A 410 26.18 6.84 20.09
N SER A 411 24.88 6.52 20.24
CA SER A 411 24.42 5.52 21.20
C SER A 411 24.55 4.08 20.67
N VAL A 412 24.99 3.91 19.43
CA VAL A 412 25.22 2.62 18.77
C VAL A 412 26.69 2.56 18.32
N PRO A 413 27.40 1.43 18.47
CA PRO A 413 28.75 1.29 17.93
C PRO A 413 28.81 1.60 16.43
N ALA A 414 29.87 2.27 15.99
CA ALA A 414 30.07 2.65 14.59
C ALA A 414 30.25 1.47 13.62
N THR A 415 30.22 0.23 14.10
CA THR A 415 30.24 -0.98 13.29
C THR A 415 28.86 -1.64 13.18
N VAL A 416 27.87 -1.18 13.94
CA VAL A 416 26.53 -1.75 13.99
C VAL A 416 25.58 -0.86 13.20
N PRO A 417 24.99 -1.35 12.10
CA PRO A 417 23.99 -0.59 11.33
C PRO A 417 22.78 -0.21 12.18
N LEU A 418 22.39 1.07 12.10
CA LEU A 418 21.21 1.63 12.73
C LEU A 418 20.19 2.05 11.66
N TYR A 419 19.02 1.45 11.74
CA TYR A 419 17.87 1.76 10.89
C TYR A 419 16.79 2.45 11.72
N THR A 420 16.44 3.67 11.33
CA THR A 420 15.32 4.39 11.92
C THR A 420 14.19 4.49 10.91
N TRP A 421 13.00 4.03 11.31
CA TRP A 421 11.76 4.25 10.59
C TRP A 421 10.94 5.34 11.26
N ASN A 422 10.73 6.45 10.54
CA ASN A 422 9.83 7.51 10.94
C ASN A 422 8.40 7.18 10.47
N LEU A 423 7.51 6.96 11.43
CA LEU A 423 6.11 6.60 11.21
C LEU A 423 5.16 7.80 11.09
N ALA A 424 5.66 9.03 11.22
CA ALA A 424 4.87 10.26 11.16
C ALA A 424 5.19 11.15 9.94
N GLY A 425 6.20 10.81 9.13
CA GLY A 425 6.54 11.54 7.91
C GLY A 425 7.10 12.95 8.15
N TYR A 426 7.67 13.23 9.33
CA TYR A 426 8.25 14.54 9.64
C TYR A 426 9.51 14.84 8.80
N ARG A 427 9.72 16.13 8.50
CA ARG A 427 10.72 16.62 7.51
C ARG A 427 12.19 16.43 7.93
N ARG A 428 12.50 16.04 9.17
CA ARG A 428 13.87 15.87 9.69
C ARG A 428 13.99 14.53 10.42
N GLY A 429 14.85 13.67 9.88
CA GLY A 429 15.35 12.46 10.55
C GLY A 429 16.24 12.80 11.73
N HIS A 430 16.18 12.03 12.82
CA HIS A 430 17.16 12.17 13.91
C HIS A 430 18.47 11.42 13.62
N ALA A 431 18.59 10.72 12.50
CA ALA A 431 19.88 10.19 12.05
C ALA A 431 20.29 10.89 10.75
N PRO A 432 21.51 11.46 10.64
CA PRO A 432 21.99 11.95 9.36
C PRO A 432 22.04 10.81 8.35
N SER A 433 21.33 10.95 7.23
CA SER A 433 21.38 10.03 6.11
C SER A 433 22.71 10.19 5.38
N GLY A 434 23.48 9.12 5.20
CA GLY A 434 24.70 9.13 4.38
C GLY A 434 26.03 9.14 5.13
N VAL A 435 26.03 9.02 6.47
CA VAL A 435 27.24 8.66 7.23
C VAL A 435 27.19 7.15 7.47
N ALA A 436 28.33 6.46 7.33
CA ALA A 436 28.53 5.03 7.10
C ALA A 436 27.69 3.98 7.88
N THR A 437 26.87 4.37 8.86
CA THR A 437 26.08 3.47 9.73
C THR A 437 24.61 3.86 9.95
N GLY A 438 24.18 5.06 9.53
CA GLY A 438 22.84 5.58 9.80
C GLY A 438 21.98 5.68 8.55
N THR A 439 20.84 4.98 8.55
CA THR A 439 19.80 5.16 7.51
C THR A 439 18.46 5.52 8.15
N CYS A 440 17.93 6.68 7.77
CA CYS A 440 16.59 7.12 8.14
C CYS A 440 15.66 6.94 6.93
N SER A 441 14.58 6.17 7.08
CA SER A 441 13.57 5.97 6.05
C SER A 441 12.22 6.51 6.54
N GLY A 442 11.62 7.43 5.78
CA GLY A 442 10.28 7.97 6.04
C GLY A 442 9.21 7.22 5.26
N GLY A 443 8.05 6.99 5.89
CA GLY A 443 6.85 6.40 5.28
C GLY A 443 5.93 7.40 4.58
#